data_AF-A0A961SJL3-F1
#
_entry.id   AF-A0A961SJL3-F1
#
_cell.length_a   1.000
_cell.length_b   1.000
_cell.length_c   1.000
_cell.angle_alpha   90.00
_cell.angle_beta   90.00
_cell.angle_gamma   90.00
#
_symmetry.space_group_name_H-M   'P 1'
#
loop_
_entity.id
_entity.type
_entity.pdbx_description
1 polymer ?
#
loop_
_entity_poly.entity_id
_entity_poly.type
_entity_poly.pdbx_seq_one_letter_code
_entity_poly.pdbx_strand_id
1 'polypeptide(L)' 'YTKAKEDMFARTSIAEAPWYIVEGNDKKRERLNCIEHILSKIPYEDVPYDKIELPERVFSPDYDRKTLSQDLYVPKVY' A
#
# COMPACT_ATOMS: atom_id res chain seq x y z
N TYR A 1 -18.91 -18.06 -8.17
CA TYR A 1 -18.13 -17.40 -7.10
C TYR A 1 -19.00 -16.67 -6.07
N THR A 2 -20.06 -15.96 -6.46
CA THR A 2 -20.93 -15.20 -5.54
C THR A 2 -21.46 -16.02 -4.35
N LYS A 3 -22.11 -17.15 -4.62
CA LYS A 3 -22.66 -18.04 -3.57
C LYS A 3 -21.59 -18.48 -2.55
N ALA A 4 -20.42 -18.88 -3.03
CA ALA A 4 -19.32 -19.32 -2.17
C ALA A 4 -18.79 -18.18 -1.27
N LYS A 5 -18.74 -16.93 -1.77
CA LYS A 5 -18.36 -15.76 -0.99
C LYS A 5 -19.37 -15.48 0.13
N GLU A 6 -20.66 -15.54 -0.19
CA GLU A 6 -21.74 -15.32 0.79
C GLU A 6 -21.74 -16.40 1.87
N ASP A 7 -21.62 -17.68 1.49
CA ASP A 7 -21.51 -18.80 2.42
C ASP A 7 -20.26 -18.68 3.33
N MET A 8 -19.13 -18.19 2.79
CA MET A 8 -17.92 -17.92 3.57
C MET A 8 -18.15 -16.82 4.61
N PHE A 9 -18.72 -15.68 4.22
CA PHE A 9 -18.99 -14.57 5.14
C PHE A 9 -19.95 -14.98 6.26
N ALA A 10 -21.03 -15.68 5.92
CA ALA A 10 -22.03 -16.13 6.89
C ALA A 10 -21.44 -17.09 7.95
N ARG A 11 -20.40 -17.85 7.61
CA ARG A 11 -19.81 -18.85 8.51
C ARG A 11 -18.59 -18.35 9.28
N THR A 12 -17.88 -17.34 8.78
CA THR A 12 -16.54 -16.99 9.29
C THR A 12 -16.39 -15.55 9.74
N SER A 13 -17.35 -14.67 9.43
CA SER A 13 -17.32 -13.29 9.94
C SER A 13 -17.85 -13.24 11.37
N ILE A 14 -16.94 -13.27 12.34
CA ILE A 14 -17.25 -13.19 13.78
C ILE A 14 -16.84 -11.83 14.35
N ALA A 15 -17.29 -11.51 15.57
CA ALA A 15 -17.04 -10.20 16.18
C ALA A 15 -15.54 -9.92 16.40
N GLU A 16 -14.77 -10.96 16.73
CA GLU A 16 -13.33 -10.88 16.98
C GLU A 16 -12.50 -10.81 15.68
N ALA A 17 -13.08 -11.27 14.56
CA ALA A 17 -12.43 -11.33 13.25
C ALA A 17 -13.44 -11.05 12.13
N PRO A 18 -13.93 -9.80 12.02
CA PRO A 18 -14.93 -9.44 11.02
C PRO A 18 -14.34 -9.39 9.62
N TRP A 19 -15.13 -9.81 8.63
CA TRP A 19 -14.81 -9.55 7.23
C TRP A 19 -15.24 -8.13 6.83
N TYR A 20 -14.37 -7.40 6.13
CA TYR A 20 -14.67 -6.11 5.53
C TYR A 20 -14.63 -6.21 4.00
N ILE A 21 -15.59 -5.58 3.33
CA ILE A 21 -15.68 -5.54 1.87
C ILE A 21 -15.06 -4.24 1.37
N VAL A 22 -14.14 -4.36 0.41
CA VAL A 22 -13.51 -3.23 -0.29
C VAL A 22 -13.95 -3.27 -1.74
N GLU A 23 -14.39 -2.13 -2.29
CA GLU A 23 -14.84 -2.09 -3.68
C GLU A 23 -13.65 -2.23 -4.63
N GLY A 24 -13.85 -2.83 -5.80
CA GLY A 24 -12.76 -3.15 -6.74
C GLY A 24 -12.60 -2.19 -7.91
N ASN A 25 -13.56 -1.26 -8.10
CA ASN A 25 -13.68 -0.47 -9.32
C ASN A 25 -12.68 0.70 -9.38
N ASP A 26 -12.64 1.53 -8.33
CA ASP A 26 -11.63 2.59 -8.19
C ASP A 26 -10.44 2.09 -7.37
N LYS A 27 -9.51 1.41 -8.03
CA LYS A 27 -8.36 0.79 -7.35
C LYS A 27 -7.53 1.79 -6.53
N LYS A 28 -7.44 3.07 -6.92
CA LYS A 28 -6.62 4.04 -6.19
C LYS A 28 -7.32 4.46 -4.91
N ARG A 29 -8.59 4.83 -5.00
CA ARG A 29 -9.41 5.21 -3.83
C ARG A 29 -9.51 4.08 -2.83
N GLU A 30 -9.77 2.87 -3.31
CA GLU A 30 -10.05 1.71 -2.45
C GLU A 30 -8.80 1.21 -1.73
N ARG A 31 -7.60 1.42 -2.30
CA ARG A 31 -6.33 1.22 -1.58
C ARG A 31 -6.18 2.20 -0.41
N LEU A 32 -6.49 3.47 -0.61
CA LEU A 32 -6.41 4.48 0.44
C LEU A 32 -7.41 4.18 1.55
N ASN A 33 -8.66 3.83 1.19
CA ASN A 33 -9.69 3.43 2.16
C ASN A 33 -9.26 2.20 2.98
N CYS A 34 -8.66 1.20 2.33
CA CYS A 34 -8.18 -0.01 3.00
C CYS A 34 -7.06 0.31 4.01
N ILE A 35 -6.06 1.12 3.60
CA ILE A 35 -4.96 1.55 4.48
C ILE A 35 -5.51 2.31 5.69
N GLU A 36 -6.38 3.31 5.45
CA GLU A 36 -6.99 4.12 6.51
C GLU A 36 -7.77 3.25 7.50
N HIS A 37 -8.56 2.29 7.00
CA HIS A 37 -9.30 1.37 7.85
C HIS A 37 -8.38 0.58 8.78
N ILE A 38 -7.29 0.01 8.26
CA ILE A 38 -6.32 -0.75 9.05
C ILE A 38 -5.71 0.14 10.14
N LEU A 39 -5.25 1.34 9.76
CA LEU A 39 -4.64 2.29 10.69
C LEU A 39 -5.61 2.72 11.79
N SER A 40 -6.91 2.88 11.49
CA SER A 40 -7.93 3.24 12.48
C SER A 40 -8.19 2.17 13.55
N LYS A 41 -7.82 0.91 13.28
CA LYS A 41 -8.03 -0.23 14.19
C LYS A 41 -6.85 -0.49 15.11
N ILE A 42 -5.66 -0.03 14.74
CA ILE A 42 -4.44 -0.25 15.48
C ILE A 42 -4.13 1.06 16.23
N PRO A 43 -4.18 1.09 17.56
CA PRO A 43 -3.73 2.26 18.30
C PRO A 43 -2.21 2.36 18.15
N TYR A 44 -1.75 3.20 17.22
CA TYR A 44 -0.34 3.51 17.06
C TYR A 44 -0.02 4.83 17.75
N GLU A 45 1.13 4.88 18.38
CA GLU A 45 1.69 6.07 19.01
C GLU A 45 3.06 6.35 18.39
N ASP A 46 3.52 7.59 18.52
CA ASP A 46 4.86 7.95 18.10
C ASP A 46 5.87 7.18 18.97
N VAL A 47 6.62 6.30 18.33
CA VAL A 47 7.73 5.58 18.97
C VAL A 47 8.97 6.46 18.90
N PRO A 48 9.72 6.66 20.00
CA PRO A 48 10.96 7.41 19.95
C PRO A 48 11.94 6.73 18.98
N TYR A 49 12.47 7.49 18.03
CA TYR A 49 13.50 7.07 17.11
C TYR A 49 14.67 8.04 17.17
N ASP A 50 15.89 7.51 17.00
CA ASP A 50 17.08 8.36 16.90
C ASP A 50 17.00 9.18 15.62
N LYS A 51 17.19 10.50 15.72
CA LYS A 51 17.27 11.36 14.54
C LYS A 51 18.53 10.98 13.75
N ILE A 52 18.32 10.56 12.51
CA ILE A 52 19.40 10.35 11.56
C ILE A 52 19.68 11.69 10.89
N GLU A 53 20.89 12.20 11.07
CA GLU A 53 21.39 13.35 10.31
C GLU A 53 21.72 12.86 8.89
N LEU A 54 20.94 13.30 7.91
CA LEU A 54 21.25 13.04 6.52
C LEU A 54 22.45 13.90 6.12
N PRO A 55 23.43 13.36 5.35
CA PRO A 55 24.52 14.18 4.85
C PRO A 55 23.98 15.30 3.97
N GLU A 56 24.71 16.41 3.89
CA GLU A 56 24.36 17.48 2.96
C GLU A 56 24.25 16.94 1.53
N ARG A 57 23.25 17.42 0.80
CA ARG A 57 23.02 17.02 -0.58
C ARG A 57 24.20 17.48 -1.43
N VAL A 58 25.00 16.53 -1.92
CA VAL A 58 26.07 16.82 -2.88
C VAL A 58 25.48 17.00 -4.28
N PHE A 59 25.51 18.22 -4.80
CA PHE A 59 25.25 18.47 -6.22
C PHE A 59 26.55 18.23 -6.99
N SER A 60 26.52 17.30 -7.94
CA SER A 60 27.61 17.09 -8.90
C SER A 60 27.16 17.65 -10.26
N PRO A 61 27.80 18.71 -10.78
CA PRO A 61 27.53 19.22 -12.13
C PRO A 61 27.75 18.18 -13.23
N ASP A 62 28.63 17.21 -12.95
CA ASP A 62 29.00 16.13 -13.86
C ASP A 62 28.05 14.92 -13.79
N TYR A 63 27.07 14.96 -12.87
CA TYR A 63 26.07 13.92 -12.73
C TYR A 63 24.95 14.12 -13.75
N ASP A 64 25.07 13.43 -14.90
CA ASP A 64 23.97 13.27 -15.83
C ASP A 64 23.20 11.97 -15.54
N ARG A 65 21.88 12.09 -15.38
CA ARG A 65 21.02 10.94 -15.14
C ARG A 65 20.90 10.17 -16.45
N LYS A 66 21.67 9.08 -16.57
CA LYS A 66 21.59 8.20 -17.73
C LYS A 66 20.15 7.69 -17.94
N THR A 67 19.67 7.82 -19.16
CA THR A 67 18.51 7.07 -19.63
C THR A 67 18.87 5.58 -19.63
N LEU A 68 18.20 4.82 -18.76
CA LEU A 68 18.36 3.36 -18.69
C LEU A 68 17.81 2.68 -19.95
N SER A 69 18.35 1.51 -20.32
CA SER A 69 17.83 0.71 -21.44
C SER A 69 16.35 0.37 -21.24
N GLN A 70 15.60 0.30 -22.34
CA GLN A 70 14.19 -0.11 -22.34
C GLN A 70 14.00 -1.51 -21.75
N ASP A 71 14.99 -2.40 -21.89
CA ASP A 71 14.95 -3.79 -21.40
C ASP A 71 14.89 -3.89 -19.86
N LEU A 72 15.30 -2.83 -19.16
CA LEU A 72 15.23 -2.74 -17.70
C LEU A 72 13.84 -2.35 -17.21
N TYR A 73 12.97 -1.85 -18.11
CA TYR A 73 11.61 -1.47 -17.76
C TYR A 73 10.66 -2.63 -18.00
N VAL A 74 9.74 -2.82 -17.06
CA VAL A 74 8.66 -3.80 -17.21
C VAL A 74 7.78 -3.40 -18.41
N PRO A 75 7.47 -4.33 -19.34
CA PRO A 75 6.62 -4.04 -20.49
C PRO A 75 5.29 -3.43 -20.06
N LYS A 76 4.94 -2.28 -20.64
CA LYS A 76 3.63 -1.65 -20.42
C LYS A 76 2.63 -2.29 -21.39
N VAL A 77 1.69 -3.04 -20.83
CA VAL A 77 0.65 -3.79 -21.58
C VAL A 77 -0.63 -2.96 -21.77
N TYR A 78 -0.71 -1.78 -21.15
CA TYR A 78 -1.85 -0.86 -21.18
C TYR A 78 -1.42 0.53 -21.63
#